data_AF-A0A0S4QF69-F1
#
_entry.id   AF-A0A0S4QF69-F1
#
_cell.length_a   1.000
_cell.length_b   1.000
_cell.length_c   1.000
_cell.angle_alpha   90.00
_cell.angle_beta   90.00
_cell.angle_gamma   90.00
#
_symmetry.space_group_name_H-M   'P 1'
#
loop_
_entity.id
_entity.type
_entity.pdbx_description
1 polymer ?
#
loop_
_entity_poly.entity_id
_entity_poly.type
_entity_poly.pdbx_seq_one_letter_code
_entity_poly.pdbx_strand_id
1 'polypeptide(L)'
;MVLESFAEVLRYGERRSRAVIASLPDGVYRVESELEGDGVDDRDIALRVAVVIAGDSMTVDFSGTSPAVRGNVNCPRAVTRSACCFALRVLLPEDVPTGDGTYAPLTVVTEPGSLVDARRPSAVVAGNVETSQRIADTVLAALRLATGADAGSVGVSDAAGASESEALRSEISETVEISEAAVLPAPGQGTMNNLVIGGATWTYYETLGGGQGASARGPGPSGVHVGMTNTLNTPIEALELEYPLRVERYELADGTGGRGRHAGGAGLVRSVRVLEPATLSVLSDRRRHAPGGIAGGEPGAVGHNDVDGVPLPPKASRQLPAGAVVTLRTPGGGGWGPPPSGDGAVDGVAGGTGGGGRGGVNGHVVTGSDDTDLDEADGAPVDEHPLPADEV
;
A
#
# COMPACT_ATOMS: atom_id res chain seq x y z
N MET A 1 1.19 -9.33 -39.88
CA MET A 1 2.10 -8.25 -39.45
C MET A 1 1.61 -7.52 -38.20
N VAL A 2 0.59 -6.66 -38.23
CA VAL A 2 0.18 -5.87 -37.02
C VAL A 2 -0.33 -6.74 -35.86
N LEU A 3 -1.20 -7.72 -36.13
CA LEU A 3 -1.70 -8.65 -35.09
C LEU A 3 -0.57 -9.50 -34.48
N GLU A 4 0.39 -9.94 -35.31
CA GLU A 4 1.56 -10.66 -34.84
C GLU A 4 2.46 -9.77 -33.97
N SER A 5 2.58 -8.48 -34.29
CA SER A 5 3.29 -7.52 -33.46
C SER A 5 2.64 -7.37 -32.08
N PHE A 6 1.31 -7.27 -31.99
CA PHE A 6 0.61 -7.26 -30.70
C PHE A 6 0.82 -8.56 -29.91
N ALA A 7 0.71 -9.70 -30.58
CA ALA A 7 0.98 -11.00 -29.95
C ALA A 7 2.43 -11.11 -29.46
N GLU A 8 3.40 -10.53 -30.19
CA GLU A 8 4.79 -10.47 -29.74
C GLU A 8 4.97 -9.54 -28.53
N VAL A 9 4.29 -8.39 -28.48
CA VAL A 9 4.34 -7.51 -27.29
C VAL A 9 3.83 -8.23 -26.04
N LEU A 10 2.73 -8.97 -26.15
CA LEU A 10 2.19 -9.77 -25.05
C LEU A 10 3.20 -10.87 -24.62
N ARG A 11 3.71 -11.66 -25.58
CA ARG A 11 4.71 -12.70 -25.29
C ARG A 11 6.01 -12.13 -24.73
N TYR A 12 6.43 -10.94 -25.16
CA TYR A 12 7.59 -10.25 -24.62
C TYR A 12 7.36 -9.86 -23.16
N GLY A 13 6.24 -9.19 -22.86
CA GLY A 13 5.88 -8.84 -21.48
C GLY A 13 5.84 -10.05 -20.54
N GLU A 14 5.28 -11.16 -21.02
CA GLU A 14 5.24 -12.43 -20.28
C GLU A 14 6.63 -12.98 -20.00
N ARG A 15 7.48 -13.11 -21.03
CA ARG A 15 8.86 -13.61 -20.87
C ARG A 15 9.67 -12.77 -19.89
N ARG A 16 9.53 -11.45 -19.95
CA ARG A 16 10.24 -10.54 -19.03
C ARG A 16 9.77 -10.69 -17.59
N SER A 17 8.47 -10.90 -17.38
CA SER A 17 7.90 -11.05 -16.04
C SER A 17 8.25 -12.40 -15.42
N ARG A 18 8.13 -13.48 -16.20
CA ARG A 18 8.58 -14.83 -15.81
C ARG A 18 10.05 -14.86 -15.43
N ALA A 19 10.92 -14.20 -16.21
CA ALA A 19 12.35 -14.13 -15.90
C ALA A 19 12.65 -13.43 -14.56
N VAL A 20 11.91 -12.37 -14.22
CA VAL A 20 12.05 -11.70 -12.92
C VAL A 20 11.52 -12.59 -11.80
N ILE A 21 10.36 -13.22 -11.96
CA ILE A 21 9.81 -14.14 -10.95
C ILE A 21 10.76 -15.31 -10.68
N ALA A 22 11.33 -15.92 -11.72
CA ALA A 22 12.28 -17.03 -11.61
C ALA A 22 13.61 -16.66 -10.92
N SER A 23 13.89 -15.36 -10.74
CA SER A 23 15.04 -14.89 -9.97
C SER A 23 14.76 -14.78 -8.47
N LEU A 24 13.49 -14.81 -8.07
CA LEU A 24 13.09 -14.85 -6.67
C LEU A 24 13.18 -16.28 -6.13
N PRO A 25 13.52 -16.48 -4.85
CA PRO A 25 13.51 -17.81 -4.26
C PRO A 25 12.09 -18.38 -4.23
N ASP A 26 11.96 -19.68 -4.55
CA ASP A 26 10.72 -20.41 -4.37
C ASP A 26 10.34 -20.46 -2.89
N GLY A 27 9.05 -20.34 -2.61
CA GLY A 27 8.54 -20.38 -1.24
C GLY A 27 7.21 -19.69 -1.04
N VAL A 28 6.77 -19.68 0.22
CA VAL A 28 5.52 -19.05 0.65
C VAL A 28 5.81 -17.96 1.67
N TYR A 29 5.53 -16.72 1.29
CA TYR A 29 5.80 -15.52 2.08
C TYR A 29 4.49 -14.94 2.62
N ARG A 30 4.28 -15.05 3.93
CA ARG A 30 3.02 -14.65 4.57
C ARG A 30 3.17 -13.35 5.33
N VAL A 31 2.21 -12.46 5.12
CA VAL A 31 2.14 -11.15 5.74
C VAL A 31 0.69 -10.83 6.13
N GLU A 32 0.53 -10.20 7.29
CA GLU A 32 -0.73 -9.63 7.74
C GLU A 32 -0.61 -8.12 7.89
N SER A 33 -1.69 -7.40 7.58
CA SER A 33 -1.85 -5.98 7.89
C SER A 33 -3.33 -5.67 8.13
N GLU A 34 -3.67 -4.38 8.22
CA GLU A 34 -4.95 -3.92 8.70
C GLU A 34 -5.38 -2.61 8.03
N LEU A 35 -6.69 -2.42 7.85
CA LEU A 35 -7.28 -1.11 7.62
C LEU A 35 -7.85 -0.54 8.91
N GLU A 36 -7.73 0.78 9.08
CA GLU A 36 -8.18 1.46 10.29
C GLU A 36 -9.66 1.85 10.22
N GLY A 37 -10.54 0.94 10.65
CA GLY A 37 -11.99 1.13 10.64
C GLY A 37 -12.60 1.19 9.22
N ASP A 38 -13.93 1.14 9.15
CA ASP A 38 -14.69 1.29 7.91
C ASP A 38 -15.50 2.61 7.84
N GLY A 39 -15.41 3.44 8.87
CA GLY A 39 -16.20 4.67 9.01
C GLY A 39 -17.60 4.48 9.63
N VAL A 40 -17.98 3.23 9.91
CA VAL A 40 -19.16 2.84 10.70
C VAL A 40 -18.71 2.19 12.03
N ASP A 41 -17.66 1.39 11.96
CA ASP A 41 -16.97 0.72 13.05
C ASP A 41 -15.47 1.07 12.97
N ASP A 42 -14.89 1.41 14.12
CA ASP A 42 -13.49 1.88 14.21
C ASP A 42 -12.48 0.73 14.40
N ARG A 43 -12.94 -0.52 14.54
CA ARG A 43 -12.06 -1.70 14.69
C ARG A 43 -11.19 -1.90 13.46
N ASP A 44 -9.97 -2.39 13.69
CA ASP A 44 -9.05 -2.77 12.62
C ASP A 44 -9.62 -3.95 11.81
N ILE A 45 -9.49 -3.85 10.49
CA ILE A 45 -10.00 -4.85 9.54
C ILE A 45 -8.79 -5.60 8.98
N ALA A 46 -8.66 -6.87 9.33
CA ALA A 46 -7.51 -7.68 8.96
C ALA A 46 -7.46 -7.96 7.44
N LEU A 47 -6.28 -7.79 6.87
CA LEU A 47 -5.88 -8.15 5.50
C LEU A 47 -4.75 -9.18 5.60
N ARG A 48 -4.92 -10.33 4.95
CA ARG A 48 -3.93 -11.42 4.95
C ARG A 48 -3.47 -11.69 3.53
N VAL A 49 -2.17 -11.89 3.37
CA VAL A 49 -1.55 -12.19 2.08
C VAL A 49 -0.54 -13.32 2.24
N ALA A 50 -0.63 -14.31 1.35
CA ALA A 50 0.45 -15.24 1.05
C ALA A 50 0.91 -15.03 -0.39
N VAL A 51 2.18 -14.68 -0.59
CA VAL A 51 2.80 -14.69 -1.91
C VAL A 51 3.53 -16.03 -2.08
N VAL A 52 3.12 -16.81 -3.06
CA VAL A 52 3.73 -18.08 -3.44
C VAL A 52 4.53 -17.88 -4.70
N ILE A 53 5.82 -18.15 -4.63
CA ILE A 53 6.73 -18.19 -5.79
C ILE A 53 7.05 -19.65 -6.07
N ALA A 54 6.81 -20.08 -7.31
CA ALA A 54 7.11 -21.43 -7.78
C ALA A 54 7.63 -21.37 -9.21
N GLY A 55 8.93 -21.57 -9.38
CA GLY A 55 9.63 -21.41 -10.65
C GLY A 55 9.44 -20.00 -11.20
N ASP A 56 8.78 -19.89 -12.36
CA ASP A 56 8.54 -18.60 -13.04
C ASP A 56 7.13 -18.03 -12.83
N SER A 57 6.39 -18.58 -11.86
CA SER A 57 5.01 -18.21 -11.56
C SER A 57 4.85 -17.60 -10.16
N MET A 58 3.91 -16.66 -10.02
CA MET A 58 3.60 -15.99 -8.77
C MET A 58 2.11 -16.08 -8.48
N THR A 59 1.76 -16.58 -7.30
CA THR A 59 0.38 -16.56 -6.79
C THR A 59 0.29 -15.62 -5.60
N VAL A 60 -0.69 -14.72 -5.60
CA VAL A 60 -1.03 -13.87 -4.45
C VAL A 60 -2.38 -14.33 -3.90
N ASP A 61 -2.34 -14.96 -2.72
CA ASP A 61 -3.50 -15.53 -2.06
C ASP A 61 -3.92 -14.67 -0.86
N PHE A 62 -5.19 -14.27 -0.86
CA PHE A 62 -5.81 -13.45 0.18
C PHE A 62 -6.73 -14.23 1.13
N SER A 63 -6.71 -15.56 1.09
CA SER A 63 -7.54 -16.42 1.94
C SER A 63 -7.39 -16.08 3.43
N GLY A 64 -8.52 -15.98 4.13
CA GLY A 64 -8.56 -15.57 5.54
C GLY A 64 -8.52 -14.06 5.79
N THR A 65 -8.51 -13.25 4.73
CA THR A 65 -8.81 -11.81 4.83
C THR A 65 -10.23 -11.59 5.36
N SER A 66 -10.44 -10.49 6.09
CA SER A 66 -11.75 -10.18 6.68
C SER A 66 -12.90 -10.22 5.66
N PRO A 67 -14.13 -10.58 6.07
CA PRO A 67 -15.31 -10.44 5.24
C PRO A 67 -15.54 -8.98 4.84
N ALA A 68 -16.33 -8.75 3.79
CA ALA A 68 -16.76 -7.40 3.43
C ALA A 68 -17.45 -6.72 4.62
N VAL A 69 -17.14 -5.44 4.80
CA VAL A 69 -17.59 -4.60 5.90
C VAL A 69 -18.75 -3.70 5.48
N ARG A 70 -19.37 -3.02 6.45
CA ARG A 70 -20.54 -2.17 6.20
C ARG A 70 -20.17 -0.85 5.54
N GLY A 71 -19.03 -0.28 5.92
CA GLY A 71 -18.48 0.93 5.32
C GLY A 71 -18.05 0.72 3.87
N ASN A 72 -17.49 1.78 3.27
CA ASN A 72 -17.21 1.81 1.83
C ASN A 72 -15.76 1.44 1.45
N VAL A 73 -15.01 0.83 2.37
CA VAL A 73 -13.64 0.37 2.13
C VAL A 73 -13.55 -0.96 1.40
N ASN A 74 -14.68 -1.60 1.07
CA ASN A 74 -14.65 -2.87 0.35
C ASN A 74 -14.06 -2.70 -1.06
N CYS A 75 -13.27 -3.68 -1.48
CA CYS A 75 -12.56 -3.67 -2.74
C CYS A 75 -13.14 -4.74 -3.68
N PRO A 76 -13.54 -4.39 -4.91
CA PRO A 76 -13.95 -5.39 -5.89
C PRO A 76 -12.71 -6.16 -6.39
N ARG A 77 -12.89 -7.44 -6.76
CA ARG A 77 -11.80 -8.32 -7.21
C ARG A 77 -10.88 -7.69 -8.26
N ALA A 78 -11.44 -6.93 -9.20
CA ALA A 78 -10.66 -6.27 -10.25
C ALA A 78 -9.65 -5.25 -9.69
N VAL A 79 -10.01 -4.52 -8.63
CA VAL A 79 -9.10 -3.54 -7.98
C VAL A 79 -8.04 -4.27 -7.15
N THR A 80 -8.39 -5.38 -6.50
CA THR A 80 -7.42 -6.26 -5.83
C THR A 80 -6.40 -6.82 -6.81
N ARG A 81 -6.85 -7.32 -7.97
CA ARG A 81 -5.96 -7.77 -9.05
C ARG A 81 -5.05 -6.64 -9.52
N SER A 82 -5.59 -5.44 -9.72
CA SER A 82 -4.82 -4.26 -10.14
C SER A 82 -3.71 -3.91 -9.14
N ALA A 83 -3.97 -3.98 -7.83
CA ALA A 83 -2.94 -3.76 -6.81
C ALA A 83 -1.83 -4.84 -6.83
N CYS A 84 -2.18 -6.09 -7.13
CA CYS A 84 -1.19 -7.16 -7.31
C CYS A 84 -0.36 -6.96 -8.59
N CYS A 85 -0.99 -6.54 -9.69
CA CYS A 85 -0.31 -6.16 -10.93
C CYS A 85 0.67 -5.00 -10.69
N PHE A 86 0.29 -4.01 -9.88
CA PHE A 86 1.20 -2.94 -9.46
C PHE A 86 2.40 -3.50 -8.68
N ALA A 87 2.19 -4.37 -7.69
CA ALA A 87 3.28 -4.95 -6.92
C ALA A 87 4.27 -5.74 -7.80
N LEU A 88 3.78 -6.52 -8.77
CA LEU A 88 4.65 -7.16 -9.78
C LEU A 88 5.37 -6.10 -10.62
N ARG A 89 4.68 -5.05 -11.08
CA ARG A 89 5.26 -4.01 -11.93
C ARG A 89 6.44 -3.29 -11.29
N VAL A 90 6.44 -3.14 -9.96
CA VAL A 90 7.54 -2.56 -9.18
C VAL A 90 8.83 -3.39 -9.28
N LEU A 91 8.72 -4.71 -9.48
CA LEU A 91 9.87 -5.58 -9.66
C LEU A 91 10.44 -5.52 -11.09
N LEU A 92 9.62 -5.12 -12.06
CA LEU A 92 9.97 -5.18 -13.47
C LEU A 92 10.81 -3.97 -13.90
N PRO A 93 11.79 -4.17 -14.80
CA PRO A 93 12.50 -3.07 -15.45
C PRO A 93 11.55 -2.05 -16.11
N GLU A 94 12.03 -0.81 -16.27
CA GLU A 94 11.23 0.29 -16.82
C GLU A 94 10.74 0.01 -18.25
N ASP A 95 11.56 -0.68 -19.05
CA ASP A 95 11.31 -0.98 -20.46
C ASP A 95 10.28 -2.10 -20.71
N VAL A 96 9.81 -2.80 -19.67
CA VAL A 96 8.79 -3.83 -19.81
C VAL A 96 7.43 -3.17 -20.09
N PRO A 97 6.75 -3.53 -21.20
CA PRO A 97 5.46 -2.95 -21.56
C PRO A 97 4.39 -3.30 -20.52
N THR A 98 3.37 -2.43 -20.43
CA THR A 98 2.19 -2.71 -19.60
C THR A 98 1.12 -3.35 -20.47
N GLY A 99 0.63 -4.53 -20.07
CA GLY A 99 -0.41 -5.27 -20.79
C GLY A 99 -0.61 -6.66 -20.19
N ASP A 100 -1.62 -7.40 -20.67
CA ASP A 100 -2.00 -8.68 -20.07
C ASP A 100 -0.89 -9.73 -20.08
N GLY A 101 -0.03 -9.74 -21.11
CA GLY A 101 1.13 -10.64 -21.15
C GLY A 101 2.07 -10.45 -19.96
N THR A 102 2.30 -9.21 -19.53
CA THR A 102 3.13 -8.87 -18.36
C THR A 102 2.58 -9.48 -17.06
N TYR A 103 1.27 -9.68 -16.97
CA TYR A 103 0.62 -10.23 -15.79
C TYR A 103 0.16 -11.67 -15.98
N ALA A 104 0.48 -12.31 -17.11
CA ALA A 104 0.16 -13.72 -17.37
C ALA A 104 0.73 -14.71 -16.32
N PRO A 105 1.93 -14.52 -15.73
CA PRO A 105 2.42 -15.42 -14.70
C PRO A 105 1.87 -15.11 -13.29
N LEU A 106 0.95 -14.14 -13.16
CA LEU A 106 0.36 -13.73 -11.89
C LEU A 106 -1.05 -14.31 -11.71
N THR A 107 -1.20 -15.16 -10.68
CA THR A 107 -2.51 -15.64 -10.22
C THR A 107 -2.92 -14.92 -8.94
N VAL A 108 -4.20 -14.54 -8.84
CA VAL A 108 -4.75 -13.88 -7.64
C VAL A 108 -5.91 -14.71 -7.09
N VAL A 109 -5.76 -15.19 -5.86
CA VAL A 109 -6.74 -16.02 -5.14
C VAL A 109 -7.41 -15.17 -4.06
N THR A 110 -8.74 -15.20 -4.03
CA THR A 110 -9.57 -14.43 -3.09
C THR A 110 -10.83 -15.23 -2.76
N GLU A 111 -11.42 -14.95 -1.60
CA GLU A 111 -12.69 -15.53 -1.18
C GLU A 111 -13.85 -14.58 -1.57
N PRO A 112 -14.84 -15.01 -2.38
CA PRO A 112 -15.98 -14.18 -2.73
C PRO A 112 -16.75 -13.67 -1.51
N GLY A 113 -17.00 -12.37 -1.44
CA GLY A 113 -17.64 -11.73 -0.28
C GLY A 113 -16.66 -11.28 0.81
N SER A 114 -15.35 -11.49 0.62
CA SER A 114 -14.30 -10.87 1.44
C SER A 114 -14.17 -9.37 1.16
N LEU A 115 -13.41 -8.68 2.02
CA LEU A 115 -13.01 -7.29 1.86
C LEU A 115 -12.36 -7.02 0.49
N VAL A 116 -11.66 -8.02 -0.07
CA VAL A 116 -10.88 -7.91 -1.31
C VAL A 116 -11.52 -8.57 -2.53
N ASP A 117 -12.69 -9.17 -2.36
CA ASP A 117 -13.56 -9.67 -3.43
C ASP A 117 -15.02 -9.37 -3.07
N ALA A 118 -15.27 -8.08 -2.89
CA ALA A 118 -16.57 -7.60 -2.48
C ALA A 118 -17.63 -7.87 -3.56
N ARG A 119 -18.77 -8.41 -3.14
CA ARG A 119 -19.93 -8.66 -4.02
C ARG A 119 -21.02 -7.63 -3.78
N ARG A 120 -21.89 -7.45 -4.77
CA ARG A 120 -23.14 -6.68 -4.59
C ARG A 120 -23.90 -7.27 -3.38
N PRO A 121 -24.41 -6.44 -2.43
CA PRO A 121 -24.55 -4.99 -2.46
C PRO A 121 -23.48 -4.17 -1.69
N SER A 122 -22.31 -4.74 -1.37
CA SER A 122 -21.28 -4.03 -0.60
C SER A 122 -20.86 -2.72 -1.27
N ALA A 123 -20.68 -1.66 -0.47
CA ALA A 123 -20.22 -0.36 -0.96
C ALA A 123 -18.72 -0.41 -1.29
N VAL A 124 -18.37 -0.06 -2.53
CA VAL A 124 -17.00 -0.20 -3.10
C VAL A 124 -16.42 1.08 -3.68
N VAL A 125 -17.07 2.23 -3.50
CA VAL A 125 -16.64 3.50 -4.09
C VAL A 125 -16.00 4.39 -3.03
N ALA A 126 -14.95 5.10 -3.45
CA ALA A 126 -14.14 6.05 -2.68
C ALA A 126 -13.33 5.46 -1.52
N GLY A 127 -13.79 4.41 -0.83
CA GLY A 127 -13.00 3.76 0.23
C GLY A 127 -12.13 2.60 -0.29
N ASN A 128 -12.50 1.99 -1.42
CA ASN A 128 -11.73 0.89 -2.03
C ASN A 128 -10.28 1.25 -2.35
N VAL A 129 -9.99 2.54 -2.55
CA VAL A 129 -8.63 3.03 -2.78
C VAL A 129 -7.73 2.96 -1.55
N GLU A 130 -8.29 3.08 -0.33
CA GLU A 130 -7.52 2.84 0.89
C GLU A 130 -7.17 1.34 1.00
N THR A 131 -8.12 0.48 0.64
CA THR A 131 -7.89 -0.97 0.64
C THR A 131 -6.91 -1.39 -0.44
N SER A 132 -6.98 -0.81 -1.65
CA SER A 132 -6.01 -1.11 -2.71
C SER A 132 -4.60 -0.64 -2.36
N GLN A 133 -4.46 0.52 -1.71
CA GLN A 133 -3.19 0.96 -1.14
C GLN A 133 -2.64 -0.06 -0.14
N ARG A 134 -3.49 -0.51 0.78
CA ARG A 134 -3.08 -1.48 1.79
C ARG A 134 -2.73 -2.85 1.17
N ILE A 135 -3.46 -3.28 0.14
CA ILE A 135 -3.12 -4.49 -0.63
C ILE A 135 -1.72 -4.36 -1.25
N ALA A 136 -1.46 -3.26 -1.98
CA ALA A 136 -0.16 -3.05 -2.62
C ALA A 136 0.98 -3.07 -1.60
N ASP A 137 0.84 -2.36 -0.48
CA ASP A 137 1.83 -2.34 0.61
C ASP A 137 2.09 -3.74 1.17
N THR A 138 1.03 -4.53 1.39
CA THR A 138 1.09 -5.85 2.02
C THR A 138 1.72 -6.88 1.08
N VAL A 139 1.39 -6.86 -0.22
CA VAL A 139 2.02 -7.71 -1.23
C VAL A 139 3.50 -7.35 -1.39
N LEU A 140 3.84 -6.05 -1.43
CA LEU A 140 5.23 -5.60 -1.48
C LEU A 140 6.01 -6.01 -0.23
N ALA A 141 5.38 -6.05 0.95
CA ALA A 141 6.01 -6.54 2.17
C ALA A 141 6.31 -8.05 2.08
N ALA A 142 5.39 -8.86 1.55
CA ALA A 142 5.66 -10.28 1.32
C ALA A 142 6.80 -10.48 0.30
N LEU A 143 6.86 -9.68 -0.76
CA LEU A 143 7.96 -9.70 -1.74
C LEU A 143 9.30 -9.26 -1.14
N ARG A 144 9.31 -8.35 -0.15
CA ARG A 144 10.54 -8.00 0.59
C ARG A 144 11.08 -9.15 1.43
N LEU A 145 10.21 -10.04 1.94
CA LEU A 145 10.65 -11.27 2.58
C LEU A 145 11.33 -12.20 1.55
N ALA A 146 10.79 -12.30 0.33
CA ALA A 146 11.36 -13.11 -0.74
C ALA A 146 12.74 -12.61 -1.21
N THR A 147 12.94 -11.29 -1.27
CA THR A 147 14.24 -10.70 -1.69
C THR A 147 15.26 -10.61 -0.56
N GLY A 148 14.93 -11.02 0.67
CA GLY A 148 15.82 -10.94 1.83
C GLY A 148 16.02 -9.52 2.39
N ALA A 149 15.27 -8.52 1.90
CA ALA A 149 15.39 -7.11 2.30
C ALA A 149 14.98 -6.85 3.76
N ASP A 150 14.19 -7.76 4.36
CA ASP A 150 13.62 -7.64 5.72
C ASP A 150 14.19 -8.65 6.75
N ALA A 151 15.29 -9.34 6.44
CA ALA A 151 15.88 -10.37 7.32
C ALA A 151 16.34 -9.87 8.72
N GLY A 152 16.27 -8.56 8.99
CA GLY A 152 16.63 -7.95 10.28
C GLY A 152 15.47 -7.61 11.22
N SER A 153 14.20 -7.72 10.80
CA SER A 153 13.02 -7.34 11.61
C SER A 153 12.15 -8.51 12.08
N VAL A 154 12.43 -9.73 11.61
CA VAL A 154 11.67 -10.93 11.99
C VAL A 154 12.26 -11.54 13.27
N GLY A 155 11.52 -11.43 14.38
CA GLY A 155 11.77 -12.22 15.57
C GLY A 155 11.54 -13.70 15.26
N VAL A 156 12.61 -14.47 15.06
CA VAL A 156 12.55 -15.92 15.07
C VAL A 156 12.10 -16.33 16.47
N SER A 157 10.91 -16.92 16.61
CA SER A 157 10.52 -17.56 17.87
C SER A 157 11.38 -18.80 18.05
N ASP A 158 12.26 -18.78 19.04
CA ASP A 158 13.13 -19.89 19.42
C ASP A 158 12.33 -21.19 19.66
N ALA A 159 12.52 -22.16 18.78
CA ALA A 159 12.47 -23.57 19.12
C ALA A 159 13.40 -24.35 18.18
N ALA A 160 14.62 -24.63 18.68
CA ALA A 160 15.65 -25.51 18.11
C ALA A 160 16.19 -25.13 16.71
N GLY A 161 17.38 -24.51 16.66
CA GLY A 161 18.11 -24.39 15.39
C GLY A 161 19.18 -23.30 15.26
N ALA A 162 19.65 -22.71 16.37
CA ALA A 162 20.58 -21.56 16.33
C ALA A 162 21.89 -21.81 15.54
N SER A 163 22.33 -23.06 15.38
CA SER A 163 23.53 -23.40 14.59
C SER A 163 23.27 -23.63 13.10
N GLU A 164 22.07 -24.04 12.69
CA GLU A 164 21.71 -24.23 11.27
C GLU A 164 21.37 -22.89 10.59
N SER A 165 20.78 -21.95 11.34
CA SER A 165 20.46 -20.60 10.84
C SER A 165 21.68 -19.74 10.52
N GLU A 166 22.83 -19.98 11.17
CA GLU A 166 24.07 -19.24 10.92
C GLU A 166 24.84 -19.82 9.72
N ALA A 167 24.78 -21.14 9.53
CA ALA A 167 25.28 -21.81 8.33
C ALA A 167 24.47 -21.44 7.08
N LEU A 168 23.13 -21.40 7.18
CA LEU A 168 22.25 -20.97 6.09
C LEU A 168 22.48 -19.50 5.70
N ARG A 169 22.78 -18.62 6.66
CA ARG A 169 23.16 -17.21 6.40
C ARG A 169 24.48 -17.09 5.64
N SER A 170 25.45 -17.96 5.93
CA SER A 170 26.74 -18.00 5.23
C SER A 170 26.57 -18.56 3.81
N GLU A 171 25.79 -19.62 3.62
CA GLU A 171 25.55 -20.23 2.30
C GLU A 171 24.70 -19.35 1.37
N ILE A 172 23.68 -18.64 1.90
CA ILE A 172 22.89 -17.66 1.14
C ILE A 172 23.76 -16.47 0.72
N SER A 173 24.71 -16.06 1.56
CA SER A 173 25.62 -14.94 1.26
C SER A 173 26.70 -15.28 0.23
N GLU A 174 27.04 -16.56 0.01
CA GLU A 174 28.10 -16.98 -0.91
C GLU A 174 27.60 -17.51 -2.26
N THR A 175 26.31 -17.90 -2.37
CA THR A 175 25.80 -18.58 -3.59
C THR A 175 24.84 -17.74 -4.44
N VAL A 176 24.40 -16.58 -3.95
CA VAL A 176 23.54 -15.68 -4.72
C VAL A 176 24.34 -14.43 -5.08
N GLU A 177 24.91 -14.39 -6.29
CA GLU A 177 25.06 -13.09 -6.95
C GLU A 177 23.65 -12.51 -7.04
N ILE A 178 23.28 -11.63 -6.10
CA ILE A 178 21.97 -10.98 -6.07
C ILE A 178 21.84 -10.23 -7.39
N SER A 179 21.16 -10.87 -8.34
CA SER A 179 21.03 -10.44 -9.72
C SER A 179 20.17 -9.18 -9.76
N GLU A 180 20.75 -7.99 -9.51
CA GLU A 180 20.02 -6.70 -9.44
C GLU A 180 18.59 -6.84 -8.88
N ALA A 181 18.42 -7.65 -7.81
CA ALA A 181 17.08 -7.98 -7.32
C ALA A 181 16.38 -6.66 -7.01
N ALA A 182 15.17 -6.48 -7.54
CA ALA A 182 14.51 -5.18 -7.55
C ALA A 182 14.50 -4.59 -6.13
N VAL A 183 15.22 -3.47 -5.95
CA VAL A 183 15.31 -2.82 -4.64
C VAL A 183 13.93 -2.28 -4.30
N LEU A 184 13.24 -2.98 -3.40
CA LEU A 184 11.94 -2.57 -2.88
C LEU A 184 12.11 -1.49 -1.81
N PRO A 185 11.33 -0.39 -1.86
CA PRO A 185 11.38 0.64 -0.83
C PRO A 185 10.74 0.15 0.47
N ALA A 186 10.94 0.88 1.56
CA ALA A 186 10.11 0.76 2.76
C ALA A 186 8.64 1.12 2.43
N PRO A 187 7.68 0.74 3.27
CA PRO A 187 6.34 1.30 3.24
C PRO A 187 6.35 2.84 3.17
N GLY A 188 5.59 3.40 2.23
CA GLY A 188 5.31 4.84 2.18
C GLY A 188 4.09 5.20 3.00
N GLN A 189 3.49 6.37 2.72
CA GLN A 189 2.34 6.87 3.46
C GLN A 189 1.16 5.89 3.57
N GLY A 190 1.01 4.92 2.65
CA GLY A 190 0.07 3.80 2.79
C GLY A 190 -1.42 4.17 2.84
N THR A 191 -1.80 5.33 2.31
CA THR A 191 -3.17 5.88 2.29
C THR A 191 -3.33 6.80 1.09
N MET A 192 -4.55 7.04 0.62
CA MET A 192 -4.82 8.00 -0.45
C MET A 192 -5.12 9.42 0.09
N ASN A 193 -5.46 9.52 1.38
CA ASN A 193 -5.86 10.77 2.05
C ASN A 193 -6.97 11.51 1.29
N ASN A 194 -8.06 10.80 1.00
CA ASN A 194 -9.20 11.37 0.30
C ASN A 194 -9.85 12.46 1.15
N LEU A 195 -9.82 13.69 0.64
CA LEU A 195 -10.53 14.84 1.16
C LEU A 195 -11.67 15.18 0.20
N VAL A 196 -12.91 15.01 0.66
CA VAL A 196 -14.10 15.45 -0.05
C VAL A 196 -14.79 16.53 0.77
N ILE A 197 -15.07 17.67 0.16
CA ILE A 197 -15.88 18.74 0.75
C ILE A 197 -16.98 19.10 -0.26
N GLY A 198 -18.24 19.05 0.15
CA GLY A 198 -19.37 19.37 -0.73
C GLY A 198 -20.31 20.39 -0.12
N GLY A 199 -20.65 21.44 -0.87
CA GLY A 199 -21.69 22.40 -0.54
C GLY A 199 -23.02 22.06 -1.23
N ALA A 200 -23.91 23.04 -1.32
CA ALA A 200 -25.24 22.82 -1.89
C ALA A 200 -25.22 22.53 -3.40
N THR A 201 -24.24 23.08 -4.13
CA THR A 201 -24.18 23.04 -5.61
C THR A 201 -22.80 22.62 -6.16
N TRP A 202 -21.86 22.23 -5.29
CA TRP A 202 -20.49 21.90 -5.68
C TRP A 202 -19.94 20.78 -4.80
N THR A 203 -18.99 20.04 -5.37
CA THR A 203 -18.23 19.01 -4.66
C THR A 203 -16.78 19.11 -5.07
N TYR A 204 -15.91 19.27 -4.08
CA TYR A 204 -14.48 19.21 -4.23
C TYR A 204 -13.96 17.85 -3.77
N TYR A 205 -13.10 17.22 -4.56
CA TYR A 205 -12.43 15.97 -4.23
C TYR A 205 -10.94 16.09 -4.53
N GLU A 206 -10.12 15.83 -3.52
CA GLU A 206 -8.67 15.80 -3.63
C GLU A 206 -8.10 14.58 -2.93
N THR A 207 -7.07 14.00 -3.53
CA THR A 207 -6.20 13.01 -2.91
C THR A 207 -4.90 13.71 -2.55
N LEU A 208 -4.36 13.47 -1.35
CA LEU A 208 -3.14 14.14 -0.89
C LEU A 208 -1.95 13.19 -0.87
N GLY A 209 -0.84 13.65 -1.45
CA GLY A 209 0.46 12.98 -1.36
C GLY A 209 1.01 12.93 0.08
N GLY A 210 2.14 12.26 0.26
CA GLY A 210 2.79 12.12 1.55
C GLY A 210 4.21 11.59 1.40
N GLY A 211 4.73 10.98 2.44
CA GLY A 211 6.09 10.45 2.42
C GLY A 211 6.20 9.13 1.68
N GLN A 212 7.11 9.03 0.71
CA GLN A 212 7.51 7.74 0.15
C GLN A 212 8.52 7.05 1.08
N GLY A 213 8.48 5.71 1.17
CA GLY A 213 9.49 4.97 1.91
C GLY A 213 10.86 5.05 1.25
N ALA A 214 11.91 5.08 2.06
CA ALA A 214 13.29 5.02 1.59
C ALA A 214 13.65 3.64 1.06
N SER A 215 14.74 3.53 0.31
CA SER A 215 15.25 2.23 -0.16
C SER A 215 16.76 2.19 -0.09
N ALA A 216 17.38 1.04 -0.37
CA ALA A 216 18.84 0.94 -0.49
C ALA A 216 19.43 1.87 -1.57
N ARG A 217 18.61 2.36 -2.51
CA ARG A 217 19.03 3.31 -3.55
C ARG A 217 19.07 4.76 -3.06
N GLY A 218 18.38 5.11 -1.97
CA GLY A 218 18.33 6.47 -1.49
C GLY A 218 17.08 6.83 -0.67
N PRO A 219 17.00 8.10 -0.21
CA PRO A 219 15.89 8.60 0.58
C PRO A 219 14.57 8.58 -0.20
N GLY A 220 13.47 8.48 0.53
CA GLY A 220 12.14 8.56 -0.04
C GLY A 220 11.77 10.01 -0.41
N PRO A 221 11.18 10.26 -1.59
CA PRO A 221 10.60 11.56 -1.92
C PRO A 221 9.52 12.02 -0.93
N SER A 222 9.50 13.32 -0.63
CA SER A 222 8.52 13.97 0.25
C SER A 222 7.33 14.53 -0.51
N GLY A 223 6.14 14.43 0.08
CA GLY A 223 4.92 15.06 -0.44
C GLY A 223 4.45 14.55 -1.80
N VAL A 224 4.77 13.30 -2.14
CA VAL A 224 4.41 12.69 -3.43
C VAL A 224 3.28 11.68 -3.27
N HIS A 225 2.59 11.40 -4.37
CA HIS A 225 1.71 10.26 -4.46
C HIS A 225 2.52 8.96 -4.51
N VAL A 226 2.10 7.96 -3.74
CA VAL A 226 2.81 6.69 -3.55
C VAL A 226 1.83 5.54 -3.80
N GLY A 227 2.30 4.45 -4.40
CA GLY A 227 1.50 3.23 -4.58
C GLY A 227 0.37 3.42 -5.60
N MET A 228 -0.87 3.18 -5.16
CA MET A 228 -2.09 3.20 -5.97
C MET A 228 -2.60 4.62 -6.28
N THR A 229 -1.77 5.65 -6.12
CA THR A 229 -2.08 7.07 -6.41
C THR A 229 -1.14 7.66 -7.45
N ASN A 230 -1.66 8.47 -8.39
CA ASN A 230 -0.83 9.18 -9.37
C ASN A 230 -1.52 10.47 -9.87
N THR A 231 -1.76 11.41 -8.97
CA THR A 231 -2.38 12.71 -9.27
C THR A 231 -1.36 13.83 -9.12
N LEU A 232 -1.46 14.86 -9.96
CA LEU A 232 -0.77 16.12 -9.70
C LEU A 232 -1.54 16.91 -8.64
N ASN A 233 -0.84 17.76 -7.89
CA ASN A 233 -1.48 18.62 -6.91
C ASN A 233 -2.43 19.63 -7.58
N THR A 234 -3.53 19.95 -6.91
CA THR A 234 -4.43 21.02 -7.37
C THR A 234 -3.77 22.38 -7.15
N PRO A 235 -3.63 23.25 -8.17
CA PRO A 235 -3.16 24.61 -7.96
C PRO A 235 -4.09 25.37 -7.00
N ILE A 236 -3.53 26.06 -6.01
CA ILE A 236 -4.30 26.81 -5.01
C ILE A 236 -5.22 27.83 -5.68
N GLU A 237 -4.69 28.60 -6.64
CA GLU A 237 -5.46 29.63 -7.35
C GLU A 237 -6.65 29.04 -8.10
N ALA A 238 -6.49 27.88 -8.75
CA ALA A 238 -7.57 27.21 -9.46
C ALA A 238 -8.66 26.72 -8.49
N LEU A 239 -8.26 26.16 -7.35
CA LEU A 239 -9.19 25.73 -6.30
C LEU A 239 -10.00 26.90 -5.73
N GLU A 240 -9.33 27.99 -5.37
CA GLU A 240 -9.98 29.15 -4.74
C GLU A 240 -10.85 29.97 -5.70
N LEU A 241 -10.62 29.85 -7.01
CA LEU A 241 -11.46 30.45 -8.04
C LEU A 241 -12.76 29.67 -8.24
N GLU A 242 -12.69 28.34 -8.21
CA GLU A 242 -13.82 27.47 -8.56
C GLU A 242 -14.71 27.14 -7.36
N TYR A 243 -14.13 27.00 -6.17
CA TYR A 243 -14.83 26.55 -4.98
C TYR A 243 -14.85 27.62 -3.88
N PRO A 244 -15.89 27.66 -3.03
CA PRO A 244 -15.92 28.52 -1.84
C PRO A 244 -15.05 27.94 -0.73
N LEU A 245 -13.77 27.77 -1.05
CA LEU A 245 -12.72 27.23 -0.20
C LEU A 245 -11.54 28.21 -0.21
N ARG A 246 -10.79 28.26 0.90
CA ARG A 246 -9.58 29.05 1.03
C ARG A 246 -8.48 28.18 1.60
N VAL A 247 -7.33 28.13 0.93
CA VAL A 247 -6.17 27.41 1.41
C VAL A 247 -5.46 28.25 2.47
N GLU A 248 -5.32 27.72 3.68
CA GLU A 248 -4.62 28.41 4.77
C GLU A 248 -3.18 27.93 4.92
N ARG A 249 -2.95 26.63 4.66
CA ARG A 249 -1.63 26.01 4.77
C ARG A 249 -1.48 24.95 3.69
N TYR A 250 -0.32 24.94 3.05
CA TYR A 250 0.11 23.85 2.19
C TYR A 250 1.63 23.77 2.17
N GLU A 251 2.20 22.77 2.86
CA GLU A 251 3.64 22.62 3.02
C GLU A 251 4.03 21.17 3.33
N LEU A 252 5.33 20.89 3.29
CA LEU A 252 5.86 19.62 3.78
C LEU A 252 5.71 19.54 5.31
N ALA A 253 5.35 18.36 5.80
CA ALA A 253 5.33 18.04 7.22
C ALA A 253 6.73 17.57 7.65
N ASP A 254 7.67 18.50 7.82
CA ASP A 254 9.06 18.17 8.12
C ASP A 254 9.21 17.29 9.37
N GLY A 255 10.18 16.36 9.32
CA GLY A 255 10.46 15.43 10.41
C GLY A 255 9.47 14.26 10.54
N THR A 256 8.49 14.13 9.64
CA THR A 256 7.57 12.98 9.63
C THR A 256 8.14 11.73 8.95
N GLY A 257 9.19 11.86 8.15
CA GLY A 257 9.87 10.72 7.52
C GLY A 257 10.66 9.89 8.52
N GLY A 258 10.59 8.57 8.40
CA GLY A 258 11.32 7.63 9.25
C GLY A 258 12.83 7.76 9.06
N ARG A 259 13.58 7.76 10.16
CA ARG A 259 15.03 7.89 10.14
C ARG A 259 15.68 6.61 9.63
N GLY A 260 16.84 6.75 9.00
CA GLY A 260 17.66 5.62 8.56
C GLY A 260 18.92 6.13 7.90
N ARG A 261 19.75 5.23 7.38
CA ARG A 261 20.84 5.64 6.46
C ARG A 261 20.26 6.42 5.28
N HIS A 262 19.08 6.00 4.83
CA HIS A 262 18.23 6.75 3.94
C HIS A 262 16.91 7.04 4.65
N ALA A 263 16.60 8.33 4.80
CA ALA A 263 15.37 8.76 5.46
C ALA A 263 14.16 8.58 4.53
N GLY A 264 13.01 8.20 5.10
CA GLY A 264 11.74 8.25 4.41
C GLY A 264 11.34 9.70 4.11
N GLY A 265 10.47 9.88 3.12
CA GLY A 265 9.94 11.19 2.76
C GLY A 265 9.04 11.77 3.84
N ALA A 266 8.98 13.10 3.89
CA ALA A 266 8.02 13.81 4.72
C ALA A 266 6.61 13.77 4.10
N GLY A 267 5.60 13.76 4.96
CA GLY A 267 4.21 13.99 4.61
C GLY A 267 3.94 15.45 4.18
N LEU A 268 2.66 15.80 4.09
CA LEU A 268 2.17 17.14 3.79
C LEU A 268 1.30 17.64 4.94
N VAL A 269 1.25 18.96 5.14
CA VAL A 269 0.14 19.60 5.86
C VAL A 269 -0.70 20.38 4.87
N ARG A 270 -2.01 20.13 4.88
CA ARG A 270 -3.01 20.80 4.05
C ARG A 270 -4.15 21.30 4.93
N SER A 271 -4.33 22.62 4.99
CA SER A 271 -5.43 23.26 5.72
C SER A 271 -6.32 24.04 4.76
N VAL A 272 -7.62 23.76 4.78
CA VAL A 272 -8.62 24.39 3.92
C VAL A 272 -9.75 24.93 4.76
N ARG A 273 -9.97 26.25 4.72
CA ARG A 273 -11.13 26.91 5.28
C ARG A 273 -12.30 26.82 4.30
N VAL A 274 -13.45 26.39 4.79
CA VAL A 274 -14.70 26.42 4.01
C VAL A 274 -15.36 27.78 4.17
N LEU A 275 -15.79 28.42 3.08
CA LEU A 275 -16.35 29.79 3.10
C LEU A 275 -17.89 29.82 3.21
N GLU A 276 -18.54 28.67 3.04
CA GLU A 276 -19.97 28.47 3.23
C GLU A 276 -20.24 27.15 3.97
N PRO A 277 -21.46 26.89 4.47
CA PRO A 277 -21.77 25.58 5.07
C PRO A 277 -21.56 24.44 4.07
N ALA A 278 -20.89 23.37 4.51
CA ALA A 278 -20.55 22.22 3.66
C ALA A 278 -20.56 20.90 4.44
N THR A 279 -20.45 19.80 3.73
CA THR A 279 -20.23 18.46 4.30
C THR A 279 -18.82 18.01 3.98
N LEU A 280 -18.08 17.62 5.02
CA LEU A 280 -16.79 16.94 4.94
C LEU A 280 -17.01 15.42 4.85
N SER A 281 -16.22 14.76 4.02
CA SER A 281 -15.93 13.35 4.10
C SER A 281 -14.42 13.14 3.97
N VAL A 282 -13.82 12.50 4.97
CA VAL A 282 -12.41 12.07 4.96
C VAL A 282 -12.39 10.55 4.90
N LEU A 283 -11.64 10.00 3.94
CA LEU A 283 -11.33 8.56 3.89
C LEU A 283 -9.82 8.41 3.85
N SER A 284 -9.29 7.78 4.89
CA SER A 284 -7.87 7.86 5.16
C SER A 284 -7.44 6.75 6.13
N ASP A 285 -6.15 6.42 6.16
CA ASP A 285 -5.57 5.32 6.94
C ASP A 285 -4.17 5.66 7.49
N ARG A 286 -3.54 4.83 8.32
CA ARG A 286 -2.24 5.16 8.97
C ARG A 286 -2.31 6.36 9.93
N ARG A 287 -3.42 6.50 10.66
CA ARG A 287 -3.60 7.47 11.75
C ARG A 287 -3.30 6.84 13.11
N ARG A 288 -3.37 5.51 13.20
CA ARG A 288 -3.00 4.69 14.37
C ARG A 288 -1.74 3.86 14.11
N HIS A 289 -1.55 3.37 12.89
CA HIS A 289 -0.46 2.47 12.51
C HIS A 289 0.53 3.17 11.58
N ALA A 290 1.76 3.34 12.04
CA ALA A 290 2.81 4.00 11.28
C ALA A 290 3.28 3.18 10.07
N PRO A 291 3.70 3.82 8.96
CA PRO A 291 4.50 3.18 7.94
C PRO A 291 5.84 2.70 8.49
N GLY A 292 6.06 1.38 8.49
CA GLY A 292 7.28 0.77 9.05
C GLY A 292 8.54 1.13 8.25
N GLY A 293 9.68 1.21 8.94
CA GLY A 293 11.00 1.19 8.30
C GLY A 293 11.46 -0.23 7.97
N ILE A 294 12.50 -0.36 7.15
CA ILE A 294 13.07 -1.66 6.73
C ILE A 294 14.59 -1.68 6.91
N ALA A 295 15.18 -2.88 6.99
CA ALA A 295 16.62 -3.09 7.16
C ALA A 295 17.24 -2.29 8.34
N GLY A 296 16.49 -2.11 9.44
CA GLY A 296 16.91 -1.34 10.62
C GLY A 296 16.57 0.15 10.59
N GLY A 297 15.86 0.63 9.56
CA GLY A 297 15.28 1.97 9.53
C GLY A 297 14.10 2.12 10.50
N GLU A 298 13.88 3.34 10.97
CA GLU A 298 12.78 3.71 11.85
C GLU A 298 11.48 3.95 11.07
N PRO A 299 10.31 3.76 11.72
CA PRO A 299 9.01 4.05 11.10
C PRO A 299 8.83 5.56 10.83
N GLY A 300 8.03 5.88 9.81
CA GLY A 300 7.52 7.23 9.60
C GLY A 300 6.45 7.62 10.63
N ALA A 301 6.13 8.90 10.72
CA ALA A 301 5.04 9.38 11.57
C ALA A 301 3.66 9.07 10.97
N VAL A 302 2.69 8.81 11.85
CA VAL A 302 1.28 8.67 11.48
C VAL A 302 0.69 9.98 10.96
N GLY A 303 -0.36 9.85 10.14
CA GLY A 303 -1.17 10.98 9.69
C GLY A 303 -2.06 11.54 10.80
N HIS A 304 -2.65 12.71 10.54
CA HIS A 304 -3.59 13.38 11.44
C HIS A 304 -4.67 14.08 10.65
N ASN A 305 -5.90 14.05 11.16
CA ASN A 305 -7.05 14.76 10.59
C ASN A 305 -7.70 15.58 11.73
N ASP A 306 -8.06 16.83 11.46
CA ASP A 306 -8.81 17.65 12.41
C ASP A 306 -9.72 18.68 11.71
N VAL A 307 -10.69 19.19 12.47
CA VAL A 307 -11.48 20.37 12.13
C VAL A 307 -11.35 21.36 13.27
N ASP A 308 -10.83 22.54 12.98
CA ASP A 308 -10.56 23.60 13.98
C ASP A 308 -9.73 23.08 15.18
N GLY A 309 -8.79 22.17 14.94
CA GLY A 309 -7.94 21.55 15.97
C GLY A 309 -8.62 20.42 16.76
N VAL A 310 -9.89 20.09 16.49
CA VAL A 310 -10.58 18.94 17.08
C VAL A 310 -10.29 17.69 16.23
N PRO A 311 -9.62 16.66 16.79
CA PRO A 311 -9.23 15.48 16.02
C PRO A 311 -10.43 14.73 15.42
N LEU A 312 -10.22 14.20 14.22
CA LEU A 312 -11.15 13.31 13.52
C LEU A 312 -10.58 11.89 13.40
N PRO A 313 -11.43 10.85 13.38
CA PRO A 313 -11.00 9.49 13.08
C PRO A 313 -10.48 9.38 11.62
N PRO A 314 -9.85 8.26 11.25
CA PRO A 314 -9.32 8.05 9.90
C PRO A 314 -10.41 8.15 8.82
N LYS A 315 -11.64 7.74 9.14
CA LYS A 315 -12.79 7.76 8.24
C LYS A 315 -13.93 8.50 8.94
N ALA A 316 -14.35 9.63 8.40
CA ALA A 316 -15.32 10.51 9.07
C ALA A 316 -16.17 11.28 8.08
N SER A 317 -17.43 11.52 8.43
CA SER A 317 -18.26 12.54 7.76
C SER A 317 -18.84 13.51 8.79
N ARG A 318 -18.79 14.81 8.47
CA ARG A 318 -19.19 15.91 9.35
C ARG A 318 -19.83 17.04 8.57
N GLN A 319 -20.85 17.67 9.15
CA GLN A 319 -21.30 18.98 8.70
C GLN A 319 -20.32 20.04 9.20
N LEU A 320 -19.99 20.98 8.33
CA LEU A 320 -19.08 22.09 8.58
C LEU A 320 -19.84 23.41 8.48
N PRO A 321 -19.76 24.29 9.49
CA PRO A 321 -20.21 25.67 9.33
C PRO A 321 -19.27 26.45 8.41
N ALA A 322 -19.78 27.55 7.83
CA ALA A 322 -18.92 28.52 7.16
C ALA A 322 -17.84 29.03 8.11
N GLY A 323 -16.61 29.09 7.63
CA GLY A 323 -15.43 29.50 8.38
C GLY A 323 -14.67 28.36 9.05
N ALA A 324 -15.19 27.13 9.11
CA ALA A 324 -14.46 25.99 9.67
C ALA A 324 -13.21 25.66 8.85
N VAL A 325 -12.13 25.25 9.51
CA VAL A 325 -10.86 24.86 8.89
C VAL A 325 -10.64 23.37 9.03
N VAL A 326 -10.55 22.67 7.89
CA VAL A 326 -10.19 21.26 7.83
C VAL A 326 -8.69 21.14 7.65
N THR A 327 -8.00 20.38 8.49
CA THR A 327 -6.56 20.14 8.37
C THR A 327 -6.26 18.65 8.27
N LEU A 328 -5.48 18.29 7.25
CA LEU A 328 -4.90 16.96 7.10
C LEU A 328 -3.38 17.09 7.14
N ARG A 329 -2.74 16.31 8.03
CA ARG A 329 -1.31 16.00 7.95
C ARG A 329 -1.17 14.57 7.44
N THR A 330 -0.59 14.39 6.25
CA THR A 330 -0.41 13.05 5.69
C THR A 330 0.77 12.33 6.35
N PRO A 331 0.80 10.98 6.36
CA PRO A 331 1.89 10.22 6.97
C PRO A 331 3.23 10.44 6.24
N GLY A 332 4.33 10.23 6.97
CA GLY A 332 5.66 10.10 6.37
C GLY A 332 5.91 8.69 5.82
N GLY A 333 7.05 8.49 5.16
CA GLY A 333 7.50 7.16 4.72
C GLY A 333 8.45 6.51 5.71
N GLY A 334 8.57 5.18 5.68
CA GLY A 334 9.56 4.44 6.48
C GLY A 334 11.01 4.69 6.05
N GLY A 335 11.94 4.65 7.00
CA GLY A 335 13.38 4.75 6.74
C GLY A 335 13.99 3.43 6.26
N TRP A 336 15.19 3.51 5.68
CA TRP A 336 15.98 2.35 5.27
C TRP A 336 17.36 2.37 5.91
N GLY A 337 17.77 1.22 6.48
CA GLY A 337 19.07 1.08 7.14
C GLY A 337 19.09 1.72 8.53
N PRO A 338 20.00 1.30 9.42
CA PRO A 338 20.13 1.91 10.74
C PRO A 338 20.44 3.42 10.62
N PRO A 339 19.82 4.27 11.44
CA PRO A 339 20.13 5.70 11.45
C PRO A 339 21.60 5.91 11.80
N PRO A 340 22.28 6.91 11.20
CA PRO A 340 23.66 7.21 11.55
C PRO A 340 23.77 7.52 13.05
N SER A 341 24.72 6.87 13.72
CA SER A 341 25.01 7.10 15.14
C SER A 341 25.71 8.45 15.29
N GLY A 342 24.94 9.47 15.68
CA GLY A 342 25.43 10.82 15.93
C GLY A 342 24.68 11.87 15.12
N ASP A 343 23.57 12.33 15.67
CA ASP A 343 23.28 13.76 15.83
C ASP A 343 22.18 13.85 16.89
N GLY A 344 22.41 14.73 17.87
CA GLY A 344 21.57 14.89 19.06
C GLY A 344 20.09 14.93 18.71
N ALA A 345 19.28 14.36 19.60
CA ALA A 345 17.83 14.50 19.56
C ALA A 345 17.48 15.97 19.29
N VAL A 346 17.09 16.27 18.05
CA VAL A 346 16.25 17.43 17.79
C VAL A 346 14.93 17.03 18.42
N ASP A 347 14.59 17.70 19.52
CA ASP A 347 13.33 17.58 20.24
C ASP A 347 12.17 17.76 19.25
N GLY A 348 11.72 16.64 18.68
CA GLY A 348 10.47 16.55 17.96
C GLY A 348 9.36 16.77 18.97
N VAL A 349 8.55 17.79 18.70
CA VAL A 349 7.37 18.19 19.46
C VAL A 349 6.66 16.97 20.04
N ALA A 350 6.65 16.87 21.37
CA ALA A 350 5.91 15.90 22.13
C ALA A 350 4.41 16.00 21.81
N GLY A 351 3.94 15.18 20.88
CA GLY A 351 2.54 14.92 20.63
C GLY A 351 2.14 13.60 21.27
N GLY A 352 1.58 13.68 22.49
CA GLY A 352 0.67 12.68 23.08
C GLY A 352 1.13 11.22 23.14
N THR A 353 1.54 10.80 24.34
CA THR A 353 1.67 9.39 24.73
C THR A 353 0.33 8.65 24.55
N GLY A 354 0.23 7.86 23.48
CA GLY A 354 -0.75 6.79 23.31
C GLY A 354 -0.01 5.47 23.09
N GLY A 355 -0.30 4.47 23.93
CA GLY A 355 0.44 3.21 24.10
C GLY A 355 1.10 2.62 22.84
N GLY A 356 2.39 2.32 22.97
CA GLY A 356 3.17 1.61 21.97
C GLY A 356 2.60 0.22 21.69
N GLY A 357 1.73 0.14 20.67
CA GLY A 357 1.53 -1.09 19.91
C GLY A 357 2.72 -1.25 18.98
N ARG A 358 3.49 -2.33 19.17
CA ARG A 358 4.41 -2.81 18.15
C ARG A 358 3.57 -3.25 16.94
N GLY A 359 3.22 -2.30 16.06
CA GLY A 359 2.72 -2.56 14.71
C GLY A 359 3.87 -3.03 13.82
N GLY A 360 4.54 -4.10 14.23
CA GLY A 360 5.43 -4.84 13.35
C GLY A 360 4.54 -5.67 12.44
N VAL A 361 4.79 -5.58 11.14
CA VAL A 361 4.31 -6.58 10.20
C VAL A 361 4.93 -7.91 10.64
N ASN A 362 4.17 -8.77 11.33
CA ASN A 362 4.65 -10.07 11.77
C ASN A 362 4.73 -10.99 10.54
N GLY A 363 5.79 -10.84 9.76
CA GLY A 363 6.12 -11.77 8.68
C GLY A 363 6.72 -13.04 9.28
N HIS A 364 6.06 -14.18 9.09
CA HIS A 364 6.66 -15.48 9.34
C HIS A 364 7.05 -16.10 8.00
N VAL A 365 8.34 -16.42 7.84
CA VAL A 365 8.83 -17.18 6.70
C VAL A 365 8.69 -18.66 7.02
N VAL A 366 7.92 -19.40 6.23
CA VAL A 366 7.86 -20.87 6.29
C VAL A 366 8.48 -21.38 5.00
N THR A 367 9.75 -21.79 5.06
CA THR A 367 10.41 -22.56 4.01
C THR A 367 10.24 -24.03 4.35
N GLY A 368 9.25 -24.68 3.74
CA GLY A 368 9.04 -26.11 3.87
C GLY A 368 8.77 -26.69 2.49
N SER A 369 9.63 -27.61 2.06
CA SER A 369 9.35 -28.55 0.97
C SER A 369 8.49 -29.68 1.53
N ASP A 370 7.24 -29.37 1.87
CA ASP A 370 6.27 -30.40 2.19
C ASP A 370 5.08 -30.23 1.24
N ASP A 371 4.92 -31.25 0.38
CA ASP A 371 3.76 -31.46 -0.48
C ASP A 371 2.48 -31.18 0.30
N THR A 372 1.77 -30.13 -0.10
CA THR A 372 0.37 -29.98 0.27
C THR A 372 -0.43 -30.09 -1.02
N ASP A 373 -1.17 -31.19 -1.11
CA ASP A 373 -2.16 -31.48 -2.13
C ASP A 373 -3.08 -30.26 -2.31
N LEU A 374 -2.84 -29.51 -3.38
CA LEU A 374 -3.84 -28.63 -3.97
C LEU A 374 -4.74 -29.55 -4.79
N ASP A 375 -5.90 -29.91 -4.23
CA ASP A 375 -6.96 -30.59 -4.97
C ASP A 375 -7.23 -29.83 -6.28
N GLU A 376 -7.00 -30.51 -7.41
CA GLU A 376 -7.34 -30.06 -8.75
C GLU A 376 -8.86 -29.81 -8.84
N ALA A 377 -9.28 -28.58 -8.63
CA ALA A 377 -10.61 -28.14 -9.01
C ALA A 377 -10.60 -27.81 -10.51
N ASP A 378 -11.05 -28.77 -11.31
CA ASP A 378 -11.37 -28.63 -12.74
C ASP A 378 -12.37 -27.47 -12.96
N GLY A 379 -11.83 -26.28 -13.22
CA GLY A 379 -12.57 -25.09 -13.61
C GLY A 379 -12.44 -24.88 -15.11
N ALA A 380 -13.40 -25.42 -15.87
CA ALA A 380 -13.53 -25.11 -17.30
C ALA A 380 -13.61 -23.57 -17.53
N PRO A 381 -13.07 -23.05 -18.64
CA PRO A 381 -13.07 -21.61 -18.91
C PRO A 381 -14.50 -21.08 -18.97
N VAL A 382 -14.78 -20.05 -18.19
CA VAL A 382 -16.06 -19.34 -18.23
C VAL A 382 -16.07 -18.47 -19.48
N ASP A 383 -16.94 -18.84 -20.41
CA ASP A 383 -17.19 -18.14 -21.67
C ASP A 383 -17.71 -16.71 -21.39
N GLU A 384 -17.01 -15.70 -21.89
CA GLU A 384 -17.44 -14.31 -21.81
C GLU A 384 -18.64 -14.11 -22.74
N HIS A 385 -19.85 -14.09 -22.18
CA HIS A 385 -21.03 -13.71 -22.96
C HIS A 385 -20.93 -12.24 -23.43
N PRO A 386 -21.06 -11.96 -24.74
CA PRO A 386 -21.15 -10.60 -25.22
C PRO A 386 -22.48 -9.97 -24.80
N LEU A 387 -22.43 -8.68 -24.44
CA LEU A 387 -23.61 -7.85 -24.15
C LEU A 387 -24.60 -7.91 -25.33
N PRO A 388 -25.92 -8.01 -25.10
CA PRO A 388 -26.89 -7.94 -26.17
C PRO A 388 -26.90 -6.54 -26.77
N ALA A 389 -26.57 -6.45 -28.05
CA ALA A 389 -26.97 -5.35 -28.90
C ALA A 389 -28.47 -5.53 -29.18
N ASP A 390 -29.31 -4.77 -28.49
CA ASP A 390 -30.61 -4.25 -28.95
C ASP A 390 -31.38 -3.71 -27.74
N GLU A 391 -31.30 -2.40 -27.52
CA GLU A 391 -32.46 -1.55 -27.20
C GLU A 391 -32.03 -0.08 -27.40
N VAL A 392 -32.80 0.59 -28.26
CA VAL A 392 -32.62 1.96 -28.77
C VAL A 392 -32.93 3.01 -27.72
#